data_AF-A0A7G8W9N4-F1
#
_entry.id   AF-A0A7G8W9N4-F1
#
_cell.length_a   1.000
_cell.length_b   1.000
_cell.length_c   1.000
_cell.angle_alpha   90.00
_cell.angle_beta   90.00
_cell.angle_gamma   90.00
#
_symmetry.space_group_name_H-M   'P 1'
#
loop_
_entity.id
_entity.type
_entity.pdbx_description
1 polymer ?
#
loop_
_entity_poly.entity_id
_entity_poly.type
_entity_poly.pdbx_seq_one_letter_code
_entity_poly.pdbx_strand_id
1 'polypeptide(L)'
;MKKNKLALQVLSVGLIILSFIACESDYATVDSDVLNSDIATNFQIKDTLYSITTYTKPLDPVQTNNNLNISTLGIYDDAYGRTTSSFVTQLTPTTYNPTFGDDVEIDSVVVTIPYFNTITGTDDDGNTTYSLDSVFSNGDNYDNLKLRIFENNYLIRDFDPNGSFDENQAYYSDKTVSNSETISTTALQGEELTFVDYDEQTGSIMSVVGNEIEISDEGYSLKDVNNLDDNGDKTLISNEAPAIRIMLDPAYWENKIIAKEGDIVLSNENNFENYFRGLYFTAEAVNADGTGSYLILNTGSTNNANVTIYYSKSPTSTTDGEEEERETSTYVLNLGSNKINFLENDFTLPINEGDPASGDSKIYLKGGEGSIAGVKLFDGIDTETGLTNFEKFRNDFVNLEDNEFKSSKRLVNEANLVFYVDRDQLDLLNEDNKNEPARLYLYDAVNNTPLLDYYLDATNSSTPYLSKVNHLGPLQRVNDDANEEGVKYKLKITEHINNLLLRDSTNVELGLAVSLNVNIEDPSISGSQSKVRTLDNSDLSVPTGSVLSPRGTILHGNNTTDETKRVYLEIYYTDPNN
;
A
#
# COMPACT_ATOMS: atom_id res chain seq x y z
N MET A 1 45.72 31.16 -53.38
CA MET A 1 44.65 30.70 -52.46
C MET A 1 44.22 29.23 -52.62
N LYS A 2 44.85 28.39 -53.48
CA LYS A 2 44.54 26.95 -53.56
C LYS A 2 45.36 26.04 -52.62
N LYS A 3 46.52 26.47 -52.13
CA LYS A 3 47.38 25.65 -51.26
C LYS A 3 46.90 25.54 -49.80
N ASN A 4 46.15 26.54 -49.30
CA ASN A 4 45.68 26.55 -47.91
C ASN A 4 44.40 25.72 -47.68
N LYS A 5 43.60 25.47 -48.74
CA LYS A 5 42.42 24.59 -48.65
C LYS A 5 42.79 23.11 -48.52
N LEU A 6 43.83 22.67 -49.24
CA LEU A 6 44.31 21.29 -49.17
C LEU A 6 44.94 21.00 -47.80
N ALA A 7 45.72 21.94 -47.26
CA ALA A 7 46.31 21.81 -45.93
C ALA A 7 45.24 21.75 -44.82
N LEU A 8 44.18 22.57 -44.93
CA LEU A 8 43.08 22.56 -43.96
C LEU A 8 42.27 21.26 -44.03
N GLN A 9 41.99 20.73 -45.23
CA GLN A 9 41.28 19.45 -45.40
C GLN A 9 42.10 18.25 -44.90
N VAL A 10 43.42 18.26 -45.10
CA VAL A 10 44.31 17.22 -44.56
C VAL A 10 44.41 17.31 -43.04
N LEU A 11 44.40 18.52 -42.46
CA LEU A 11 44.37 18.72 -41.01
C LEU A 11 43.04 18.24 -40.40
N SER A 12 41.91 18.53 -41.06
CA SER A 12 40.57 18.11 -40.61
C SER A 12 40.38 16.60 -40.66
N VAL A 13 40.85 15.94 -41.73
CA VAL A 13 40.80 14.47 -41.84
C VAL A 13 41.76 13.82 -40.84
N GLY A 14 42.94 14.43 -40.60
CA GLY A 14 43.86 13.98 -39.55
C GLY A 14 43.28 14.08 -38.13
N LEU A 15 42.53 15.14 -37.82
CA LEU A 15 41.86 15.29 -36.52
C LEU A 15 40.73 14.27 -36.31
N ILE A 16 39.98 13.95 -37.38
CA ILE A 16 38.92 12.95 -37.33
C ILE A 16 39.52 11.55 -37.13
N ILE A 17 40.62 11.21 -37.81
CA ILE A 17 41.30 9.92 -37.60
C ILE A 17 41.92 9.81 -36.19
N LEU A 18 42.43 10.91 -35.62
CA LEU A 18 42.91 10.94 -34.23
C LEU A 18 41.78 10.78 -33.20
N SER A 19 40.55 11.20 -33.52
CA SER A 19 39.39 11.01 -32.63
C SER A 19 38.91 9.56 -32.53
N PHE A 20 39.21 8.71 -33.51
CA PHE A 20 38.96 7.26 -33.44
C PHE A 20 40.05 6.47 -32.72
N ILE A 21 41.26 7.02 -32.55
CA ILE A 21 42.38 6.39 -31.82
C ILE A 21 42.34 6.74 -30.32
N ALA A 22 41.62 7.80 -29.93
CA ALA A 22 41.44 8.21 -28.54
C ALA A 22 40.21 7.58 -27.84
N CYS A 23 39.42 6.77 -28.54
CA CYS A 23 38.27 6.03 -28.01
C CYS A 23 38.42 4.51 -28.08
N GLU A 24 39.64 3.98 -28.15
CA GLU A 24 39.92 2.72 -27.47
C GLU A 24 40.17 3.07 -26.00
N SER A 25 39.09 3.14 -25.23
CA SER A 25 39.22 2.80 -23.82
C SER A 25 39.54 1.31 -23.80
N ASP A 26 40.82 0.98 -23.89
CA ASP A 26 41.33 -0.21 -23.22
C ASP A 26 40.74 -0.11 -21.81
N TYR A 27 39.84 -1.03 -21.49
CA TYR A 27 39.63 -1.35 -20.09
C TYR A 27 41.03 -1.69 -19.59
N ALA A 28 41.65 -0.78 -18.85
CA ALA A 28 42.59 -1.19 -17.86
C ALA A 28 41.77 -2.07 -16.92
N THR A 29 41.68 -3.36 -17.25
CA THR A 29 41.63 -4.38 -16.22
C THR A 29 42.77 -3.97 -15.32
N VAL A 30 42.42 -3.48 -14.14
CA VAL A 30 43.32 -3.62 -13.02
C VAL A 30 43.45 -5.14 -12.93
N ASP A 31 44.44 -5.69 -13.65
CA ASP A 31 45.09 -6.93 -13.28
C ASP A 31 45.65 -6.61 -11.90
N SER A 32 44.78 -6.69 -10.90
CA SER A 32 45.21 -6.81 -9.54
C SER A 32 45.96 -8.12 -9.56
N ASP A 33 47.28 -8.03 -9.50
CA ASP A 33 48.21 -9.13 -9.24
C ASP A 33 47.98 -9.77 -7.84
N VAL A 34 46.78 -9.58 -7.29
CA VAL A 34 46.20 -10.09 -6.05
C VAL A 34 45.21 -11.23 -6.36
N LEU A 35 44.70 -11.33 -7.58
CA LEU A 35 43.74 -12.36 -8.02
C LEU A 35 44.21 -13.04 -9.31
N ASN A 36 45.44 -13.54 -9.35
CA ASN A 36 45.84 -14.48 -10.40
C ASN A 36 45.43 -15.91 -10.02
N SER A 37 45.21 -16.79 -11.01
CA SER A 37 44.84 -18.20 -10.81
C SER A 37 45.94 -19.07 -10.20
N ASP A 38 47.10 -18.51 -9.87
CA ASP A 38 48.19 -19.15 -9.12
C ASP A 38 48.28 -18.69 -7.65
N ILE A 39 47.56 -17.62 -7.25
CA ILE A 39 47.49 -17.05 -5.88
C ILE A 39 46.09 -17.22 -5.27
N ALA A 40 45.03 -17.23 -6.09
CA ALA A 40 43.62 -17.36 -5.69
C ALA A 40 43.05 -18.79 -5.80
N THR A 41 43.88 -19.82 -5.63
CA THR A 41 43.45 -21.24 -5.74
C THR A 41 42.81 -21.81 -4.47
N ASN A 42 42.88 -21.10 -3.35
CA ASN A 42 42.44 -21.64 -2.05
C ASN A 42 41.01 -21.25 -1.65
N PHE A 43 40.27 -20.53 -2.49
CA PHE A 43 38.90 -20.10 -2.20
C PHE A 43 37.94 -20.61 -3.26
N GLN A 44 37.11 -21.58 -2.88
CA GLN A 44 36.01 -22.06 -3.72
C GLN A 44 34.70 -21.48 -3.20
N ILE A 45 33.95 -20.82 -4.07
CA ILE A 45 32.54 -20.48 -3.80
C ILE A 45 31.73 -21.75 -4.01
N LYS A 46 31.06 -22.20 -2.95
CA LYS A 46 30.16 -23.36 -2.93
C LYS A 46 28.76 -22.87 -2.58
N ASP A 47 27.75 -23.62 -2.98
CA ASP A 47 26.36 -23.42 -2.59
C ASP A 47 25.82 -24.65 -1.85
N THR A 48 24.82 -24.46 -0.99
CA THR A 48 24.12 -25.55 -0.31
C THR A 48 22.67 -25.16 -0.08
N LEU A 49 21.77 -26.10 -0.34
CA LEU A 49 20.34 -25.95 -0.08
C LEU A 49 19.99 -26.58 1.27
N TYR A 50 19.26 -25.81 2.08
CA TYR A 50 18.75 -26.22 3.38
C TYR A 50 17.23 -26.33 3.30
N SER A 51 16.69 -27.43 3.82
CA SER A 51 15.25 -27.56 4.05
C SER A 51 14.81 -26.63 5.16
N ILE A 52 13.67 -25.98 4.98
CA ILE A 52 13.04 -25.11 5.97
C ILE A 52 11.62 -25.62 6.24
N THR A 53 11.05 -25.22 7.37
CA THR A 53 9.65 -25.52 7.70
C THR A 53 8.80 -24.28 7.47
N THR A 54 7.71 -24.43 6.72
CA THR A 54 6.80 -23.34 6.38
C THR A 54 5.36 -23.77 6.54
N TYR A 55 4.52 -22.90 7.09
CA TYR A 55 3.12 -23.22 7.32
C TYR A 55 2.24 -21.98 7.20
N THR A 56 0.98 -22.19 6.83
CA THR A 56 -0.03 -21.14 6.73
C THR A 56 -0.52 -20.76 8.13
N LYS A 57 -0.62 -19.46 8.40
CA LYS A 57 -1.21 -18.93 9.63
C LYS A 57 -2.37 -17.99 9.29
N PRO A 58 -3.63 -18.42 9.40
CA PRO A 58 -4.79 -17.54 9.27
C PRO A 58 -4.72 -16.41 10.31
N LEU A 59 -5.29 -15.27 9.93
CA LEU A 59 -5.41 -14.09 10.78
C LEU A 59 -6.83 -13.98 11.32
N ASP A 60 -6.93 -13.76 12.62
CA ASP A 60 -8.11 -13.15 13.24
C ASP A 60 -8.22 -11.67 12.81
N PRO A 61 -9.30 -10.95 13.18
CA PRO A 61 -9.49 -9.55 12.78
C PRO A 61 -8.27 -8.66 13.06
N VAL A 62 -7.88 -7.89 12.05
CA VAL A 62 -6.64 -7.12 12.05
C VAL A 62 -6.91 -5.65 12.33
N GLN A 63 -5.99 -4.97 13.01
CA GLN A 63 -6.10 -3.53 13.26
C GLN A 63 -6.00 -2.76 11.95
N THR A 64 -6.90 -1.82 11.72
CA THR A 64 -6.99 -1.08 10.44
C THR A 64 -6.88 0.44 10.57
N ASN A 65 -6.79 0.97 11.80
CA ASN A 65 -6.72 2.40 12.05
C ASN A 65 -5.28 2.94 12.22
N ASN A 66 -4.32 2.33 11.52
CA ASN A 66 -2.93 2.77 11.53
C ASN A 66 -2.79 4.03 10.68
N ASN A 67 -2.45 5.15 11.32
CA ASN A 67 -2.52 6.54 10.83
C ASN A 67 -1.59 6.83 9.64
N LEU A 68 -1.91 6.30 8.46
CA LEU A 68 -1.16 6.46 7.21
C LEU A 68 -1.80 7.43 6.23
N ASN A 69 -2.91 8.09 6.59
CA ASN A 69 -3.71 8.89 5.66
C ASN A 69 -4.15 8.11 4.40
N ILE A 70 -4.33 6.79 4.57
CA ILE A 70 -4.79 5.87 3.53
C ILE A 70 -6.12 5.30 4.00
N SER A 71 -7.05 5.14 3.08
CA SER A 71 -8.27 4.35 3.34
C SER A 71 -8.58 3.48 2.16
N THR A 72 -9.06 2.26 2.40
CA THR A 72 -9.53 1.38 1.33
C THR A 72 -11.05 1.45 1.16
N LEU A 73 -11.54 1.22 -0.06
CA LEU A 73 -12.97 1.25 -0.39
C LEU A 73 -13.20 0.38 -1.63
N GLY A 74 -14.29 -0.37 -1.70
CA GLY A 74 -14.65 -1.09 -2.94
C GLY A 74 -14.69 -2.59 -2.77
N ILE A 75 -14.60 -3.31 -3.89
CA ILE A 75 -14.78 -4.76 -3.96
C ILE A 75 -13.60 -5.34 -4.73
N TYR A 76 -13.07 -6.44 -4.23
CA TYR A 76 -12.00 -7.20 -4.87
C TYR A 76 -12.39 -8.68 -4.91
N ASP A 77 -12.18 -9.35 -6.04
CA ASP A 77 -12.30 -10.81 -6.13
C ASP A 77 -10.96 -11.40 -6.58
N ASP A 78 -10.53 -12.45 -5.90
CA ASP A 78 -9.37 -13.26 -6.28
C ASP A 78 -9.64 -14.74 -6.02
N ALA A 79 -8.60 -15.55 -6.16
CA ALA A 79 -8.59 -16.99 -5.90
C ALA A 79 -9.14 -17.39 -4.52
N TYR A 80 -9.16 -16.47 -3.55
CA TYR A 80 -9.69 -16.74 -2.21
C TYR A 80 -11.19 -16.46 -2.12
N GLY A 81 -11.74 -15.62 -2.99
CA GLY A 81 -13.12 -15.16 -2.96
C GLY A 81 -13.19 -13.64 -2.89
N ARG A 82 -14.26 -13.12 -2.28
CA ARG A 82 -14.55 -11.68 -2.28
C ARG A 82 -14.05 -10.99 -1.01
N THR A 83 -13.47 -9.80 -1.18
CA THR A 83 -13.21 -8.85 -0.09
C THR A 83 -13.89 -7.52 -0.42
N THR A 84 -14.79 -7.06 0.45
CA THR A 84 -15.42 -5.74 0.38
C THR A 84 -14.84 -4.84 1.45
N SER A 85 -14.38 -3.64 1.05
CA SER A 85 -13.88 -2.63 1.98
C SER A 85 -14.82 -1.43 2.09
N SER A 86 -14.96 -0.95 3.32
CA SER A 86 -15.62 0.31 3.68
C SER A 86 -14.74 1.06 4.67
N PHE A 87 -14.95 2.36 4.83
CA PHE A 87 -14.22 3.12 5.84
C PHE A 87 -15.07 4.20 6.50
N VAL A 88 -14.78 4.46 7.77
CA VAL A 88 -15.35 5.56 8.54
C VAL A 88 -14.25 6.54 8.92
N THR A 89 -14.56 7.83 8.91
CA THR A 89 -13.64 8.92 9.26
C THR A 89 -14.38 9.98 10.04
N GLN A 90 -13.73 10.56 11.05
CA GLN A 90 -14.18 11.83 11.62
C GLN A 90 -13.94 12.97 10.60
N LEU A 91 -14.68 14.07 10.74
CA LEU A 91 -14.48 15.28 9.95
C LEU A 91 -14.07 16.42 10.87
N THR A 92 -13.16 17.28 10.41
CA THR A 92 -12.62 18.40 11.17
C THR A 92 -12.76 19.69 10.36
N PRO A 93 -13.47 20.72 10.86
CA PRO A 93 -13.58 22.00 10.18
C PRO A 93 -12.24 22.73 10.08
N THR A 94 -12.03 23.44 8.97
CA THR A 94 -10.85 24.32 8.84
C THR A 94 -10.95 25.59 9.68
N THR A 95 -12.16 25.99 10.10
CA THR A 95 -12.40 27.16 10.95
C THR A 95 -13.52 26.89 11.95
N TYR A 96 -13.26 27.24 13.21
CA TYR A 96 -14.24 27.22 14.30
C TYR A 96 -14.84 28.60 14.54
N ASN A 97 -16.10 28.66 15.00
CA ASN A 97 -16.92 29.86 15.09
C ASN A 97 -16.98 30.65 13.76
N PRO A 98 -17.40 30.02 12.64
CA PRO A 98 -17.55 30.73 11.38
C PRO A 98 -18.64 31.82 11.47
N THR A 99 -18.52 32.83 10.60
CA THR A 99 -19.58 33.80 10.31
C THR A 99 -19.87 33.71 8.82
N PHE A 100 -21.04 33.20 8.44
CA PHE A 100 -21.36 32.95 7.04
C PHE A 100 -21.90 34.22 6.36
N GLY A 101 -22.54 35.11 7.12
CA GLY A 101 -23.06 36.39 6.63
C GLY A 101 -24.58 36.41 6.46
N ASP A 102 -25.09 37.42 5.78
CA ASP A 102 -26.53 37.60 5.57
C ASP A 102 -27.01 36.94 4.27
N ASP A 103 -28.25 36.43 4.29
CA ASP A 103 -28.92 35.76 3.17
C ASP A 103 -28.07 34.67 2.48
N VAL A 104 -27.44 33.82 3.30
CA VAL A 104 -26.59 32.72 2.83
C VAL A 104 -27.40 31.69 2.03
N GLU A 105 -26.85 31.25 0.91
CA GLU A 105 -27.39 30.16 0.08
C GLU A 105 -26.24 29.22 -0.29
N ILE A 106 -26.42 27.91 -0.07
CA ILE A 106 -25.43 26.93 -0.50
C ILE A 106 -25.56 26.72 -2.01
N ASP A 107 -24.48 26.99 -2.72
CA ASP A 107 -24.39 26.74 -4.15
C ASP A 107 -24.10 25.25 -4.39
N SER A 108 -23.15 24.64 -3.68
CA SER A 108 -22.89 23.20 -3.81
C SER A 108 -22.17 22.62 -2.60
N VAL A 109 -22.30 21.31 -2.41
CA VAL A 109 -21.49 20.58 -1.44
C VAL A 109 -20.78 19.44 -2.13
N VAL A 110 -19.45 19.44 -2.12
CA VAL A 110 -18.63 18.48 -2.86
C VAL A 110 -17.79 17.66 -1.89
N VAL A 111 -17.89 16.34 -1.97
CA VAL A 111 -16.94 15.41 -1.36
C VAL A 111 -15.86 15.10 -2.36
N THR A 112 -14.60 15.33 -1.97
CA THR A 112 -13.43 15.02 -2.80
C THR A 112 -12.55 14.01 -2.07
N ILE A 113 -12.26 12.87 -2.71
CA ILE A 113 -11.32 11.85 -2.20
C ILE A 113 -10.30 11.49 -3.29
N PRO A 114 -9.05 11.97 -3.17
CA PRO A 114 -8.01 11.71 -4.16
C PRO A 114 -7.59 10.25 -4.28
N TYR A 115 -7.24 9.84 -5.49
CA TYR A 115 -6.50 8.60 -5.75
C TYR A 115 -5.00 8.81 -5.60
N PHE A 116 -4.23 7.73 -5.36
CA PHE A 116 -2.81 7.77 -5.69
C PHE A 116 -2.65 7.61 -7.21
N ASN A 117 -1.89 8.53 -7.81
CA ASN A 117 -1.69 8.59 -9.24
C ASN A 117 -0.23 8.91 -9.58
N THR A 118 0.17 8.50 -10.77
CA THR A 118 1.45 8.86 -11.39
C THR A 118 1.19 9.67 -12.65
N ILE A 119 1.91 10.78 -12.83
CA ILE A 119 1.85 11.57 -14.07
C ILE A 119 2.55 10.77 -15.19
N THR A 120 1.82 10.47 -16.26
CA THR A 120 2.34 9.73 -17.42
C THR A 120 2.79 10.63 -18.55
N GLY A 121 2.34 11.89 -18.59
CA GLY A 121 2.69 12.84 -19.63
C GLY A 121 1.70 13.98 -19.78
N THR A 122 1.51 14.40 -21.02
CA THR A 122 0.60 15.47 -21.43
C THR A 122 -0.01 15.07 -22.76
N ASP A 123 -1.32 15.28 -22.92
CA ASP A 123 -2.03 15.00 -24.18
C ASP A 123 -1.81 16.11 -25.23
N ASP A 124 -2.41 15.93 -26.41
CA ASP A 124 -2.30 16.88 -27.54
C ASP A 124 -2.94 18.25 -27.24
N ASP A 125 -3.85 18.32 -26.25
CA ASP A 125 -4.55 19.53 -25.83
C ASP A 125 -3.83 20.24 -24.66
N GLY A 126 -2.73 19.68 -24.16
CA GLY A 126 -1.93 20.25 -23.08
C GLY A 126 -2.39 19.85 -21.68
N ASN A 127 -3.33 18.91 -21.54
CA ASN A 127 -3.77 18.39 -20.25
C ASN A 127 -2.81 17.33 -19.74
N THR A 128 -2.62 17.28 -18.42
CA THR A 128 -1.78 16.26 -17.79
C THR A 128 -2.48 14.90 -17.84
N THR A 129 -1.75 13.87 -18.25
CA THR A 129 -2.26 12.48 -18.26
C THR A 129 -1.75 11.75 -17.03
N TYR A 130 -2.57 10.85 -16.49
CA TYR A 130 -2.28 10.12 -15.27
C TYR A 130 -2.39 8.60 -15.48
N SER A 131 -1.96 7.84 -14.49
CA SER A 131 -2.27 6.42 -14.31
C SER A 131 -2.56 6.18 -12.82
N LEU A 132 -3.54 5.33 -12.53
CA LEU A 132 -3.93 5.00 -11.15
C LEU A 132 -3.26 3.71 -10.70
N ASP A 133 -2.19 3.84 -9.93
CA ASP A 133 -1.50 2.70 -9.31
C ASP A 133 -2.23 2.16 -8.07
N SER A 134 -3.37 2.76 -7.70
CA SER A 134 -4.13 2.49 -6.47
C SER A 134 -5.51 1.89 -6.69
N VAL A 135 -5.85 1.56 -7.93
CA VAL A 135 -7.12 0.95 -8.30
C VAL A 135 -6.86 -0.47 -8.76
N PHE A 136 -7.51 -1.44 -8.11
CA PHE A 136 -7.48 -2.84 -8.49
C PHE A 136 -8.84 -3.23 -9.05
N SER A 137 -8.88 -3.66 -10.31
CA SER A 137 -10.07 -4.18 -10.97
C SER A 137 -9.83 -5.60 -11.48
N ASN A 138 -10.92 -6.32 -11.75
CA ASN A 138 -10.86 -7.71 -12.23
C ASN A 138 -10.75 -7.79 -13.77
N GLY A 139 -10.19 -6.76 -14.40
CA GLY A 139 -10.07 -6.63 -15.85
C GLY A 139 -9.16 -5.49 -16.29
N ASP A 140 -9.16 -5.20 -17.59
CA ASP A 140 -8.27 -4.18 -18.18
C ASP A 140 -8.72 -2.74 -17.92
N ASN A 141 -9.97 -2.53 -17.52
CA ASN A 141 -10.54 -1.21 -17.23
C ASN A 141 -10.93 -1.13 -15.76
N TYR A 142 -11.11 0.10 -15.26
CA TYR A 142 -11.68 0.31 -13.93
C TYR A 142 -13.18 0.00 -13.96
N ASP A 143 -13.64 -0.78 -12.98
CA ASP A 143 -15.05 -1.08 -12.80
C ASP A 143 -15.70 -0.02 -11.90
N ASN A 144 -16.87 0.48 -12.31
CA ASN A 144 -17.67 1.41 -11.53
C ASN A 144 -18.13 0.79 -10.19
N LEU A 145 -18.49 1.65 -9.24
CA LEU A 145 -18.98 1.24 -7.92
C LEU A 145 -20.27 1.96 -7.56
N LYS A 146 -21.14 1.32 -6.78
CA LYS A 146 -22.20 2.03 -6.06
C LYS A 146 -21.66 2.49 -4.71
N LEU A 147 -21.55 3.79 -4.52
CA LEU A 147 -21.07 4.40 -3.29
C LEU A 147 -22.24 4.95 -2.48
N ARG A 148 -22.25 4.66 -1.18
CA ARG A 148 -23.20 5.25 -0.23
C ARG A 148 -22.43 5.93 0.88
N ILE A 149 -22.91 7.09 1.29
CA ILE A 149 -22.30 7.90 2.34
C ILE A 149 -23.35 8.11 3.43
N PHE A 150 -22.97 7.78 4.66
CA PHE A 150 -23.83 7.98 5.82
C PHE A 150 -23.19 8.97 6.80
N GLU A 151 -24.01 9.76 7.48
CA GLU A 151 -23.59 10.39 8.73
C GLU A 151 -23.21 9.29 9.74
N ASN A 152 -21.98 9.36 10.22
CA ASN A 152 -21.50 8.49 11.29
C ASN A 152 -21.97 9.03 12.65
N ASN A 153 -22.57 8.17 13.47
CA ASN A 153 -22.94 8.46 14.86
C ASN A 153 -21.98 7.84 15.87
N TYR A 154 -20.98 7.06 15.43
CA TYR A 154 -19.99 6.45 16.30
C TYR A 154 -18.82 7.39 16.58
N LEU A 155 -18.50 7.64 17.85
CA LEU A 155 -17.32 8.45 18.19
C LEU A 155 -16.07 7.56 18.15
N ILE A 156 -15.12 7.91 17.28
CA ILE A 156 -13.81 7.25 17.21
C ILE A 156 -12.94 7.83 18.32
N ARG A 157 -12.42 6.98 19.21
CA ARG A 157 -11.58 7.35 20.35
C ARG A 157 -10.11 7.38 19.91
N ASP A 158 -9.36 8.35 20.39
CA ASP A 158 -7.90 8.37 20.22
C ASP A 158 -7.21 7.33 21.12
N PHE A 159 -7.69 7.17 22.35
CA PHE A 159 -7.04 6.38 23.40
C PHE A 159 -7.90 5.20 23.86
N ASP A 160 -7.24 4.09 24.22
CA ASP A 160 -7.89 2.96 24.84
C ASP A 160 -8.16 3.25 26.34
N PRO A 161 -9.43 3.34 26.78
CA PRO A 161 -9.76 3.58 28.18
C PRO A 161 -9.34 2.44 29.12
N ASN A 162 -9.07 1.25 28.60
CA ASN A 162 -8.63 0.08 29.36
C ASN A 162 -7.13 -0.22 29.18
N GLY A 163 -6.46 0.50 28.29
CA GLY A 163 -5.05 0.33 27.96
C GLY A 163 -4.11 1.07 28.91
N SER A 164 -2.85 1.13 28.53
CA SER A 164 -1.86 1.97 29.22
C SER A 164 -2.13 3.47 28.98
N PHE A 165 -1.56 4.35 29.81
CA PHE A 165 -1.85 5.80 29.83
C PHE A 165 -1.73 6.53 28.48
N ASP A 166 -0.92 6.02 27.54
CA ASP A 166 -0.70 6.58 26.20
C ASP A 166 -1.01 5.57 25.08
N GLU A 167 -1.80 4.53 25.37
CA GLU A 167 -2.15 3.51 24.38
C GLU A 167 -3.26 4.01 23.47
N ASN A 168 -2.96 4.10 22.18
CA ASN A 168 -3.94 4.45 21.16
C ASN A 168 -5.00 3.35 21.05
N GLN A 169 -6.25 3.75 20.81
CA GLN A 169 -7.33 2.80 20.59
C GLN A 169 -7.10 2.01 19.30
N ALA A 170 -7.05 0.68 19.40
CA ALA A 170 -7.10 -0.18 18.24
C ALA A 170 -8.54 -0.37 17.76
N TYR A 171 -8.75 -0.36 16.44
CA TYR A 171 -9.99 -0.71 15.78
C TYR A 171 -9.72 -1.78 14.71
N TYR A 172 -10.58 -2.78 14.65
CA TYR A 172 -10.35 -3.98 13.86
C TYR A 172 -11.27 -4.08 12.65
N SER A 173 -10.81 -4.84 11.65
CA SER A 173 -11.45 -5.06 10.34
C SER A 173 -12.91 -5.50 10.42
N ASP A 174 -13.27 -6.26 11.46
CA ASP A 174 -14.60 -6.87 11.66
C ASP A 174 -15.58 -5.98 12.45
N LYS A 175 -15.34 -4.66 12.48
CA LYS A 175 -16.14 -3.68 13.25
C LYS A 175 -16.07 -3.94 14.76
N THR A 176 -14.95 -4.46 15.26
CA THR A 176 -14.73 -4.60 16.71
C THR A 176 -13.67 -3.64 17.23
N VAL A 177 -13.73 -3.41 18.54
CA VAL A 177 -12.79 -2.58 19.30
C VAL A 177 -12.01 -3.44 20.29
N SER A 178 -12.63 -4.52 20.77
CA SER A 178 -12.01 -5.54 21.62
C SER A 178 -12.79 -6.86 21.50
N ASN A 179 -12.35 -7.90 22.20
CA ASN A 179 -13.07 -9.18 22.31
C ASN A 179 -14.49 -9.05 22.93
N SER A 180 -14.85 -7.89 23.48
CA SER A 180 -16.14 -7.64 24.15
C SER A 180 -16.88 -6.39 23.67
N GLU A 181 -16.28 -5.59 22.78
CA GLU A 181 -16.85 -4.33 22.29
C GLU A 181 -16.91 -4.35 20.77
N THR A 182 -18.12 -4.18 20.24
CA THR A 182 -18.42 -4.16 18.80
C THR A 182 -19.02 -2.81 18.41
N ILE A 183 -18.65 -2.29 17.25
CA ILE A 183 -19.26 -1.11 16.65
C ILE A 183 -20.55 -1.55 15.96
N SER A 184 -21.68 -0.99 16.39
CA SER A 184 -22.96 -1.30 15.77
C SER A 184 -23.06 -0.69 14.37
N THR A 185 -23.54 -1.45 13.40
CA THR A 185 -23.83 -0.96 12.04
C THR A 185 -24.79 0.24 12.06
N THR A 186 -25.77 0.27 12.98
CA THR A 186 -26.70 1.42 13.10
C THR A 186 -26.02 2.68 13.64
N ALA A 187 -24.89 2.55 14.35
CA ALA A 187 -24.10 3.70 14.75
C ALA A 187 -23.25 4.24 13.58
N LEU A 188 -22.81 3.38 12.67
CA LEU A 188 -22.09 3.78 11.46
C LEU A 188 -23.01 4.33 10.37
N GLN A 189 -24.21 3.76 10.23
CA GLN A 189 -25.21 4.12 9.22
C GLN A 189 -26.33 4.97 9.84
N GLY A 190 -26.02 6.24 10.08
CA GLY A 190 -27.00 7.26 10.48
C GLY A 190 -27.90 7.69 9.31
N GLU A 191 -27.92 8.98 9.02
CA GLU A 191 -28.62 9.53 7.86
C GLU A 191 -27.82 9.27 6.57
N GLU A 192 -28.44 8.68 5.55
CA GLU A 192 -27.82 8.51 4.24
C GLU A 192 -27.86 9.82 3.46
N LEU A 193 -26.72 10.25 2.92
CA LEU A 193 -26.59 11.49 2.18
C LEU A 193 -26.99 11.27 0.72
N THR A 194 -27.86 12.15 0.20
CA THR A 194 -28.37 12.08 -1.16
C THR A 194 -27.37 12.68 -2.15
N PHE A 195 -27.12 11.99 -3.26
CA PHE A 195 -26.27 12.49 -4.35
C PHE A 195 -27.10 13.29 -5.34
N VAL A 196 -26.51 14.36 -5.85
CA VAL A 196 -27.14 15.27 -6.80
C VAL A 196 -26.17 15.61 -7.92
N ASP A 197 -26.68 16.09 -9.04
CA ASP A 197 -25.89 16.63 -10.14
C ASP A 197 -26.53 17.92 -10.67
N TYR A 198 -25.70 18.77 -11.26
CA TYR A 198 -26.10 20.03 -11.86
C TYR A 198 -26.58 19.82 -13.29
N ASP A 199 -27.74 20.37 -13.61
CA ASP A 199 -28.16 20.49 -15.00
C ASP A 199 -27.32 21.58 -15.70
N GLU A 200 -26.36 21.16 -16.53
CA GLU A 200 -25.48 22.05 -17.29
C GLU A 200 -26.23 23.07 -18.15
N GLN A 201 -27.46 22.78 -18.58
CA GLN A 201 -28.25 23.68 -19.44
C GLN A 201 -28.92 24.80 -18.66
N THR A 202 -29.25 24.55 -17.39
CA THR A 202 -29.96 25.52 -16.55
C THR A 202 -29.08 26.13 -15.47
N GLY A 203 -27.93 25.53 -15.14
CA GLY A 203 -26.91 26.05 -14.23
C GLY A 203 -27.35 26.25 -12.77
N SER A 204 -28.59 25.92 -12.44
CA SER A 204 -29.19 26.19 -11.13
C SER A 204 -30.09 25.07 -10.61
N ILE A 205 -30.46 24.11 -11.46
CA ILE A 205 -31.32 23.00 -11.04
C ILE A 205 -30.42 21.81 -10.67
N MET A 206 -30.47 21.42 -9.40
CA MET A 206 -29.90 20.16 -8.93
C MET A 206 -30.94 19.04 -9.07
N SER A 207 -30.51 17.90 -9.59
CA SER A 207 -31.35 16.70 -9.68
C SER A 207 -30.71 15.54 -8.93
N VAL A 208 -31.54 14.76 -8.23
CA VAL A 208 -31.06 13.57 -7.53
C VAL A 208 -30.57 12.56 -8.55
N VAL A 209 -29.35 12.07 -8.35
CA VAL A 209 -28.72 11.05 -9.20
C VAL A 209 -28.59 9.73 -8.46
N GLY A 210 -28.25 8.68 -9.21
CA GLY A 210 -27.91 7.40 -8.62
C GLY A 210 -26.57 7.46 -7.87
N ASN A 211 -26.32 6.41 -7.10
CA ASN A 211 -25.12 6.26 -6.30
C ASN A 211 -23.94 5.64 -7.07
N GLU A 212 -24.02 5.53 -8.39
CA GLU A 212 -22.97 4.95 -9.22
C GLU A 212 -21.88 5.99 -9.47
N ILE A 213 -20.64 5.64 -9.13
CA ILE A 213 -19.45 6.45 -9.39
C ILE A 213 -18.59 5.80 -10.48
N GLU A 214 -18.15 6.63 -11.42
CA GLU A 214 -17.16 6.25 -12.43
C GLU A 214 -15.74 6.41 -11.87
N ILE A 215 -14.92 5.39 -12.07
CA ILE A 215 -13.51 5.43 -11.70
C ILE A 215 -12.71 5.76 -12.96
N SER A 216 -11.98 6.87 -12.94
CA SER A 216 -11.25 7.39 -14.10
C SER A 216 -9.89 7.92 -13.69
N ASP A 217 -8.90 7.73 -14.58
CA ASP A 217 -7.56 8.31 -14.49
C ASP A 217 -7.43 9.67 -15.19
N GLU A 218 -8.56 10.23 -15.65
CA GLU A 218 -8.60 11.57 -16.23
C GLU A 218 -8.55 12.66 -15.16
N GLY A 219 -7.78 13.71 -15.43
CA GLY A 219 -7.76 14.91 -14.60
C GLY A 219 -9.10 15.66 -14.66
N TYR A 220 -9.38 16.48 -13.64
CA TYR A 220 -10.59 17.28 -13.58
C TYR A 220 -10.30 18.76 -13.85
N SER A 221 -10.97 19.35 -14.84
CA SER A 221 -10.89 20.78 -15.11
C SER A 221 -12.01 21.52 -14.38
N LEU A 222 -11.66 22.20 -13.29
CA LEU A 222 -12.57 23.12 -12.62
C LEU A 222 -12.72 24.38 -13.48
N LYS A 223 -13.96 24.72 -13.85
CA LYS A 223 -14.27 25.88 -14.69
C LYS A 223 -15.23 26.83 -13.97
N ASP A 224 -15.06 28.12 -14.24
CA ASP A 224 -15.95 29.17 -13.76
C ASP A 224 -17.24 29.17 -14.58
N VAL A 225 -18.36 28.89 -13.92
CA VAL A 225 -19.68 28.87 -14.57
C VAL A 225 -20.22 30.27 -14.85
N ASN A 226 -19.72 31.29 -14.14
CA ASN A 226 -20.18 32.67 -14.24
C ASN A 226 -19.31 33.53 -15.17
N ASN A 227 -18.14 33.03 -15.58
CA ASN A 227 -17.21 33.73 -16.45
C ASN A 227 -16.95 32.92 -17.73
N LEU A 228 -17.43 33.43 -18.86
CA LEU A 228 -17.24 32.83 -20.18
C LEU A 228 -16.11 33.53 -20.92
N ASP A 229 -15.32 32.76 -21.67
CA ASP A 229 -14.28 33.28 -22.55
C ASP A 229 -14.87 33.91 -23.84
N ASP A 230 -14.00 34.43 -24.70
CA ASP A 230 -14.40 35.08 -25.97
C ASP A 230 -15.19 34.16 -26.93
N ASN A 231 -15.14 32.83 -26.73
CA ASN A 231 -15.87 31.84 -27.52
C ASN A 231 -17.19 31.41 -26.87
N GLY A 232 -17.47 31.90 -25.65
CA GLY A 232 -18.63 31.50 -24.86
C GLY A 232 -18.41 30.23 -24.05
N ASP A 233 -17.18 29.75 -23.94
CA ASP A 233 -16.83 28.57 -23.14
C ASP A 233 -16.53 28.97 -21.69
N LYS A 234 -16.89 28.12 -20.73
CA LYS A 234 -16.59 28.36 -19.30
C LYS A 234 -15.08 28.48 -19.08
N THR A 235 -14.66 29.53 -18.38
CA THR A 235 -13.23 29.83 -18.18
C THR A 235 -12.59 28.80 -17.25
N LEU A 236 -11.43 28.25 -17.61
CA LEU A 236 -10.69 27.32 -16.74
C LEU A 236 -10.18 28.04 -15.48
N ILE A 237 -10.53 27.51 -14.31
CA ILE A 237 -10.00 27.94 -13.00
C ILE A 237 -8.74 27.16 -12.68
N SER A 238 -8.81 25.82 -12.72
CA SER A 238 -7.69 24.95 -12.38
C SER A 238 -7.86 23.54 -12.97
N ASN A 239 -6.75 22.87 -13.22
CA ASN A 239 -6.72 21.43 -13.48
C ASN A 239 -6.31 20.70 -12.20
N GLU A 240 -7.07 19.68 -11.84
CA GLU A 240 -6.88 18.87 -10.65
C GLU A 240 -6.61 17.41 -11.03
N ALA A 241 -5.86 16.71 -10.16
CA ALA A 241 -5.61 15.29 -10.35
C ALA A 241 -6.90 14.45 -10.22
N PRO A 242 -6.90 13.21 -10.74
CA PRO A 242 -8.02 12.29 -10.60
C PRO A 242 -8.41 12.07 -9.13
N ALA A 243 -9.70 12.10 -8.83
CA ALA A 243 -10.27 11.88 -7.49
C ALA A 243 -11.74 11.47 -7.62
N ILE A 244 -12.26 10.76 -6.61
CA ILE A 244 -13.70 10.66 -6.41
C ILE A 244 -14.22 12.06 -6.09
N ARG A 245 -15.15 12.57 -6.90
CA ARG A 245 -15.82 13.86 -6.68
C ARG A 245 -17.33 13.66 -6.75
N ILE A 246 -18.03 13.94 -5.66
CA ILE A 246 -19.48 13.70 -5.54
C ILE A 246 -20.14 14.95 -5.00
N MET A 247 -21.23 15.36 -5.63
CA MET A 247 -22.07 16.43 -5.10
C MET A 247 -23.16 15.86 -4.21
N LEU A 248 -23.33 16.47 -3.04
CA LEU A 248 -24.33 16.11 -2.05
C LEU A 248 -25.45 17.15 -2.01
N ASP A 249 -26.65 16.70 -1.65
CA ASP A 249 -27.82 17.57 -1.47
C ASP A 249 -27.51 18.70 -0.46
N PRO A 250 -27.55 19.97 -0.89
CA PRO A 250 -27.29 21.13 -0.03
C PRO A 250 -28.22 21.22 1.19
N ALA A 251 -29.46 20.72 1.09
CA ALA A 251 -30.46 20.89 2.14
C ALA A 251 -30.05 20.26 3.48
N TYR A 252 -29.32 19.13 3.43
CA TYR A 252 -28.75 18.51 4.62
C TYR A 252 -27.72 19.44 5.29
N TRP A 253 -26.81 20.01 4.50
CA TRP A 253 -25.68 20.82 4.99
C TRP A 253 -26.09 22.22 5.44
N GLU A 254 -27.14 22.78 4.87
CA GLU A 254 -27.77 24.03 5.32
C GLU A 254 -28.19 23.90 6.79
N ASN A 255 -28.93 22.83 7.10
CA ASN A 255 -29.39 22.56 8.46
C ASN A 255 -28.25 22.12 9.39
N LYS A 256 -27.31 21.32 8.87
CA LYS A 256 -26.24 20.72 9.67
C LYS A 256 -25.15 21.73 10.04
N ILE A 257 -24.82 22.66 9.14
CA ILE A 257 -23.67 23.56 9.28
C ILE A 257 -24.09 25.03 9.28
N ILE A 258 -24.73 25.53 8.22
CA ILE A 258 -25.00 26.97 8.06
C ILE A 258 -25.93 27.47 9.17
N ALA A 259 -27.03 26.76 9.43
CA ALA A 259 -27.98 27.07 10.50
C ALA A 259 -27.40 26.94 11.93
N LYS A 260 -26.15 26.49 12.06
CA LYS A 260 -25.41 26.39 13.34
C LYS A 260 -24.44 27.55 13.56
N GLU A 261 -24.48 28.59 12.74
CA GLU A 261 -23.75 29.82 13.00
C GLU A 261 -24.02 30.35 14.43
N GLY A 262 -22.94 30.66 15.16
CA GLY A 262 -23.00 31.14 16.54
C GLY A 262 -23.41 30.10 17.60
N ASP A 263 -23.73 28.86 17.21
CA ASP A 263 -24.01 27.76 18.13
C ASP A 263 -22.68 27.21 18.71
N ILE A 264 -22.73 26.75 19.96
CA ILE A 264 -21.57 26.18 20.66
C ILE A 264 -21.03 24.93 19.96
N VAL A 265 -21.85 24.23 19.17
CA VAL A 265 -21.43 23.04 18.42
C VAL A 265 -20.34 23.32 17.39
N LEU A 266 -20.24 24.55 16.85
CA LEU A 266 -19.18 24.94 15.90
C LEU A 266 -18.00 25.66 16.57
N SER A 267 -17.99 25.76 17.90
CA SER A 267 -17.08 26.68 18.60
C SER A 267 -15.66 26.19 18.81
N ASN A 268 -15.46 24.87 18.77
CA ASN A 268 -14.17 24.21 18.86
C ASN A 268 -14.30 22.73 18.44
N GLU A 269 -13.15 22.07 18.31
CA GLU A 269 -13.01 20.67 17.91
C GLU A 269 -13.86 19.71 18.73
N ASN A 270 -13.69 19.70 20.06
CA ASN A 270 -14.42 18.78 20.94
C ASN A 270 -15.94 18.92 20.80
N ASN A 271 -16.45 20.15 20.68
CA ASN A 271 -17.88 20.38 20.52
C ASN A 271 -18.36 19.91 19.14
N PHE A 272 -17.56 20.13 18.09
CA PHE A 272 -17.88 19.71 16.74
C PHE A 272 -17.88 18.19 16.61
N GLU A 273 -16.84 17.51 17.08
CA GLU A 273 -16.73 16.04 17.01
C GLU A 273 -17.87 15.35 17.76
N ASN A 274 -18.36 15.95 18.86
CA ASN A 274 -19.51 15.42 19.57
C ASN A 274 -20.83 15.61 18.79
N TYR A 275 -20.95 16.69 18.03
CA TYR A 275 -22.13 17.04 17.24
C TYR A 275 -22.18 16.31 15.89
N PHE A 276 -21.05 16.22 15.19
CA PHE A 276 -20.92 15.60 13.88
C PHE A 276 -19.68 14.69 13.88
N ARG A 277 -19.91 13.39 14.05
CA ARG A 277 -18.85 12.38 14.26
C ARG A 277 -18.24 11.87 12.95
N GLY A 278 -18.56 12.53 11.84
CA GLY A 278 -17.99 12.31 10.52
C GLY A 278 -18.86 11.47 9.60
N LEU A 279 -18.22 10.74 8.69
CA LEU A 279 -18.87 10.04 7.58
C LEU A 279 -18.44 8.59 7.50
N TYR A 280 -19.37 7.72 7.09
CA TYR A 280 -19.14 6.33 6.77
C TYR A 280 -19.37 6.09 5.27
N PHE A 281 -18.35 5.57 4.59
CA PHE A 281 -18.34 5.31 3.15
C PHE A 281 -18.43 3.80 2.90
N THR A 282 -19.41 3.37 2.11
CA THR A 282 -19.57 1.97 1.72
C THR A 282 -19.66 1.81 0.22
N ALA A 283 -19.08 0.72 -0.30
CA ALA A 283 -19.16 0.39 -1.72
C ALA A 283 -19.95 -0.91 -1.93
N GLU A 284 -20.72 -0.93 -3.01
CA GLU A 284 -21.47 -2.08 -3.51
C GLU A 284 -21.18 -2.24 -5.02
N ALA A 285 -21.35 -3.46 -5.54
CA ALA A 285 -21.19 -3.72 -6.97
C ALA A 285 -22.30 -3.04 -7.77
N VAL A 286 -21.96 -2.48 -8.93
CA VAL A 286 -22.96 -1.86 -9.81
C VAL A 286 -23.89 -2.91 -10.40
N ASN A 287 -23.31 -4.01 -10.87
CA ASN A 287 -23.96 -5.05 -11.65
C ASN A 287 -24.20 -6.33 -10.85
N ALA A 288 -25.11 -7.17 -11.36
CA ALA A 288 -25.50 -8.43 -10.72
C ALA A 288 -24.45 -9.55 -10.84
N ASP A 289 -23.47 -9.42 -11.74
CA ASP A 289 -22.26 -10.25 -11.79
C ASP A 289 -21.30 -9.96 -10.62
N GLY A 290 -21.52 -8.85 -9.92
CA GLY A 290 -20.86 -8.50 -8.69
C GLY A 290 -19.50 -7.85 -8.87
N THR A 291 -19.06 -7.48 -10.08
CA THR A 291 -17.74 -6.87 -10.28
C THR A 291 -17.70 -5.42 -9.77
N GLY A 292 -16.52 -4.99 -9.37
CA GLY A 292 -16.25 -3.65 -8.84
C GLY A 292 -14.75 -3.46 -8.65
N SER A 293 -14.32 -2.20 -8.57
CA SER A 293 -12.93 -1.88 -8.26
C SER A 293 -12.69 -1.85 -6.75
N TYR A 294 -11.46 -2.17 -6.32
CA TYR A 294 -10.96 -1.92 -4.98
C TYR A 294 -9.95 -0.77 -5.01
N LEU A 295 -10.19 0.23 -4.18
CA LEU A 295 -9.52 1.51 -4.20
C LEU A 295 -8.64 1.67 -2.97
N ILE A 296 -7.39 2.10 -3.17
CA ILE A 296 -6.51 2.64 -2.13
C ILE A 296 -6.55 4.17 -2.25
N LEU A 297 -7.24 4.82 -1.32
CA LEU A 297 -7.52 6.25 -1.38
C LEU A 297 -6.51 7.04 -0.55
N ASN A 298 -6.10 8.19 -1.07
CA ASN A 298 -5.26 9.14 -0.35
C ASN A 298 -6.17 10.08 0.45
N THR A 299 -6.43 9.71 1.71
CA THR A 299 -7.38 10.39 2.58
C THR A 299 -6.74 11.41 3.52
N GLY A 300 -5.51 11.85 3.21
CA GLY A 300 -4.80 12.89 3.96
C GLY A 300 -5.34 14.30 3.68
N SER A 301 -5.48 15.10 4.73
CA SER A 301 -5.99 16.48 4.62
C SER A 301 -5.12 17.39 3.75
N THR A 302 -3.81 17.13 3.66
CA THR A 302 -2.88 17.86 2.80
C THR A 302 -3.10 17.62 1.30
N ASN A 303 -3.91 16.62 0.94
CA ASN A 303 -4.19 16.23 -0.44
C ASN A 303 -5.60 16.61 -0.91
N ASN A 304 -6.30 17.50 -0.20
CA ASN A 304 -7.68 17.91 -0.48
C ASN A 304 -8.72 16.78 -0.34
N ALA A 305 -8.46 15.81 0.54
CA ALA A 305 -9.49 14.87 0.99
C ALA A 305 -10.44 15.59 1.98
N ASN A 306 -11.59 16.07 1.48
CA ASN A 306 -12.49 16.90 2.27
C ASN A 306 -13.95 16.86 1.78
N VAL A 307 -14.82 17.49 2.57
CA VAL A 307 -16.12 17.99 2.14
C VAL A 307 -16.03 19.51 2.07
N THR A 308 -16.31 20.09 0.90
CA THR A 308 -16.32 21.54 0.70
C THR A 308 -17.74 22.02 0.44
N ILE A 309 -18.20 22.94 1.27
CA ILE A 309 -19.47 23.66 1.10
C ILE A 309 -19.15 24.98 0.41
N TYR A 310 -19.59 25.14 -0.82
CA TYR A 310 -19.58 26.39 -1.58
C TYR A 310 -20.88 27.12 -1.32
N TYR A 311 -20.80 28.38 -0.90
CA TYR A 311 -21.97 29.18 -0.60
C TYR A 311 -21.79 30.63 -1.05
N SER A 312 -22.91 31.27 -1.32
CA SER A 312 -23.00 32.68 -1.68
C SER A 312 -23.74 33.47 -0.60
N LYS A 313 -23.44 34.76 -0.46
CA LYS A 313 -24.04 35.66 0.55
C LYS A 313 -24.23 37.08 0.03
N SER A 314 -25.02 37.87 0.75
CA SER A 314 -25.18 39.30 0.47
C SER A 314 -23.85 40.06 0.63
N PRO A 315 -23.54 41.03 -0.26
CA PRO A 315 -22.28 41.75 -0.21
C PRO A 315 -22.17 42.65 1.02
N THR A 316 -20.95 42.80 1.55
CA THR A 316 -20.69 43.57 2.78
C THR A 316 -20.79 45.10 2.62
N SER A 317 -20.83 45.58 1.37
CA SER A 317 -21.03 47.00 1.05
C SER A 317 -21.89 47.16 -0.21
N THR A 318 -23.09 47.71 -0.05
CA THR A 318 -24.01 47.99 -1.15
C THR A 318 -23.68 49.35 -1.78
N THR A 319 -23.50 49.42 -3.10
CA THR A 319 -23.57 50.69 -3.84
C THR A 319 -24.97 50.80 -4.43
N ASP A 320 -25.70 51.87 -4.09
CA ASP A 320 -27.10 52.04 -4.51
C ASP A 320 -27.25 51.98 -6.05
N GLY A 321 -27.94 50.95 -6.56
CA GLY A 321 -28.55 50.95 -7.89
C GLY A 321 -28.04 49.94 -8.94
N GLU A 322 -27.18 48.99 -8.58
CA GLU A 322 -26.79 47.87 -9.46
C GLU A 322 -27.38 46.54 -8.94
N GLU A 323 -27.63 45.57 -9.82
CA GLU A 323 -28.01 44.21 -9.39
C GLU A 323 -26.84 43.65 -8.56
N GLU A 324 -27.10 43.32 -7.29
CA GLU A 324 -26.05 42.94 -6.35
C GLU A 324 -25.50 41.54 -6.69
N GLU A 325 -24.24 41.50 -7.13
CA GLU A 325 -23.50 40.25 -7.28
C GLU A 325 -23.24 39.66 -5.89
N ARG A 326 -23.72 38.43 -5.65
CA ARG A 326 -23.54 37.74 -4.37
C ARG A 326 -22.05 37.41 -4.17
N GLU A 327 -21.54 37.60 -2.97
CA GLU A 327 -20.16 37.23 -2.62
C GLU A 327 -20.09 35.70 -2.43
N THR A 328 -19.17 35.02 -3.11
CA THR A 328 -18.96 33.56 -2.96
C THR A 328 -17.88 33.24 -1.92
N SER A 329 -18.03 32.12 -1.22
CA SER A 329 -17.09 31.66 -0.21
C SER A 329 -17.17 30.14 0.00
N THR A 330 -16.26 29.59 0.79
CA THR A 330 -16.20 28.16 1.08
C THR A 330 -16.07 27.87 2.57
N TYR A 331 -16.65 26.75 2.99
CA TYR A 331 -16.42 26.15 4.30
C TYR A 331 -15.99 24.70 4.13
N VAL A 332 -14.80 24.37 4.64
CA VAL A 332 -14.14 23.09 4.35
C VAL A 332 -14.11 22.24 5.62
N LEU A 333 -14.54 20.99 5.48
CA LEU A 333 -14.44 19.94 6.48
C LEU A 333 -13.43 18.90 6.00
N ASN A 334 -12.25 18.88 6.58
CA ASN A 334 -11.22 17.89 6.23
C ASN A 334 -11.58 16.53 6.80
N LEU A 335 -11.21 15.46 6.10
CA LEU A 335 -11.22 14.13 6.70
C LEU A 335 -10.15 14.08 7.80
N GLY A 336 -10.57 13.80 9.03
CA GLY A 336 -9.73 13.79 10.24
C GLY A 336 -8.73 12.64 10.28
N SER A 337 -7.80 12.66 11.24
CA SER A 337 -6.75 11.63 11.38
C SER A 337 -7.30 10.24 11.73
N ASN A 338 -8.40 10.21 12.48
CA ASN A 338 -9.03 8.96 12.90
C ASN A 338 -9.89 8.39 11.79
N LYS A 339 -9.38 7.31 11.19
CA LYS A 339 -10.04 6.54 10.15
C LYS A 339 -9.98 5.06 10.51
N ILE A 340 -11.03 4.33 10.19
CA ILE A 340 -11.09 2.90 10.39
C ILE A 340 -11.56 2.27 9.09
N ASN A 341 -10.82 1.27 8.61
CA ASN A 341 -11.25 0.42 7.52
C ASN A 341 -11.94 -0.83 8.05
N PHE A 342 -13.07 -1.20 7.46
CA PHE A 342 -13.75 -2.46 7.73
C PHE A 342 -13.70 -3.34 6.50
N LEU A 343 -13.44 -4.63 6.71
CA LEU A 343 -13.31 -5.63 5.67
C LEU A 343 -14.38 -6.70 5.87
N GLU A 344 -15.13 -7.00 4.82
CA GLU A 344 -16.08 -8.11 4.79
C GLU A 344 -15.56 -9.13 3.77
N ASN A 345 -15.18 -10.31 4.27
CA ASN A 345 -14.60 -11.38 3.46
C ASN A 345 -15.61 -12.50 3.24
N ASP A 346 -15.89 -12.84 1.99
CA ASP A 346 -16.64 -14.02 1.56
C ASP A 346 -15.67 -14.98 0.86
N PHE A 347 -14.81 -15.62 1.67
CA PHE A 347 -13.81 -16.55 1.17
C PHE A 347 -14.46 -17.86 0.74
N THR A 348 -14.27 -18.19 -0.53
CA THR A 348 -14.70 -19.47 -1.12
C THR A 348 -13.63 -20.55 -0.96
N LEU A 349 -12.38 -20.14 -0.79
CA LEU A 349 -11.25 -21.01 -0.45
C LEU A 349 -10.96 -20.92 1.06
N PRO A 350 -11.14 -22.02 1.83
CA PRO A 350 -10.89 -21.97 3.26
C PRO A 350 -9.39 -21.84 3.54
N ILE A 351 -9.05 -20.83 4.34
CA ILE A 351 -7.72 -20.63 4.89
C ILE A 351 -7.67 -21.33 6.25
N ASN A 352 -6.96 -22.44 6.34
CA ASN A 352 -6.84 -23.22 7.58
C ASN A 352 -5.49 -23.00 8.26
N GLU A 353 -5.45 -23.18 9.58
CA GLU A 353 -4.20 -23.25 10.33
C GLU A 353 -3.35 -24.42 9.80
N GLY A 354 -2.10 -24.11 9.47
CA GLY A 354 -1.11 -25.07 9.01
C GLY A 354 -0.48 -25.88 10.14
N ASP A 355 0.46 -26.77 9.80
CA ASP A 355 1.23 -27.53 10.79
C ASP A 355 2.58 -26.84 11.09
N PRO A 356 2.75 -26.16 12.24
CA PRO A 356 4.00 -25.49 12.57
C PRO A 356 5.16 -26.46 12.87
N ALA A 357 4.92 -27.75 13.05
CA ALA A 357 5.93 -28.76 13.38
C ALA A 357 6.45 -29.50 12.13
N SER A 358 5.56 -29.88 11.22
CA SER A 358 5.96 -30.54 9.96
C SER A 358 5.99 -29.62 8.75
N GLY A 359 5.29 -28.49 8.80
CA GLY A 359 5.04 -27.61 7.68
C GLY A 359 3.99 -28.16 6.70
N ASP A 360 3.65 -27.34 5.72
CA ASP A 360 2.56 -27.58 4.77
C ASP A 360 3.06 -27.91 3.37
N SER A 361 2.19 -28.50 2.54
CA SER A 361 2.45 -28.68 1.10
C SER A 361 2.16 -27.43 0.28
N LYS A 362 1.23 -26.59 0.75
CA LYS A 362 0.85 -25.30 0.16
C LYS A 362 0.82 -24.25 1.26
N ILE A 363 1.30 -23.07 0.92
CA ILE A 363 1.27 -21.90 1.80
C ILE A 363 0.30 -20.91 1.20
N TYR A 364 -0.70 -20.52 1.96
CA TYR A 364 -1.71 -19.54 1.54
C TYR A 364 -1.36 -18.18 2.11
N LEU A 365 -1.15 -17.18 1.26
CA LEU A 365 -0.94 -15.79 1.65
C LEU A 365 -2.11 -14.95 1.15
N LYS A 366 -2.75 -14.18 2.04
CA LYS A 366 -3.87 -13.29 1.71
C LYS A 366 -3.81 -12.04 2.58
N GLY A 367 -3.84 -10.86 1.96
CA GLY A 367 -3.86 -9.58 2.68
C GLY A 367 -5.21 -9.30 3.37
N GLY A 368 -5.23 -8.25 4.20
CA GLY A 368 -6.34 -7.93 5.09
C GLY A 368 -6.48 -8.94 6.25
N GLU A 369 -7.72 -9.27 6.62
CA GLU A 369 -8.05 -10.38 7.51
C GLU A 369 -8.00 -11.70 6.73
N GLY A 370 -6.78 -12.11 6.37
CA GLY A 370 -6.49 -13.27 5.51
C GLY A 370 -5.50 -14.23 6.18
N SER A 371 -4.30 -14.35 5.63
CA SER A 371 -3.23 -15.19 6.18
C SER A 371 -1.83 -14.73 5.85
N ILE A 372 -0.92 -15.08 6.75
CA ILE A 372 0.53 -15.00 6.56
C ILE A 372 1.12 -16.42 6.59
N ALA A 373 2.43 -16.53 6.41
CA ALA A 373 3.15 -17.77 6.65
C ALA A 373 4.19 -17.63 7.76
N GLY A 374 4.29 -18.67 8.59
CA GLY A 374 5.44 -18.86 9.49
C GLY A 374 6.56 -19.60 8.76
N VAL A 375 7.79 -19.14 8.94
CA VAL A 375 8.99 -19.67 8.28
C VAL A 375 10.07 -19.94 9.32
N LYS A 376 10.50 -21.20 9.42
CA LYS A 376 11.55 -21.66 10.35
C LYS A 376 12.72 -22.26 9.59
N LEU A 377 13.91 -21.67 9.75
CA LEU A 377 15.08 -21.98 8.92
C LEU A 377 15.79 -23.29 9.29
N PHE A 378 15.91 -23.58 10.59
CA PHE A 378 16.73 -24.68 11.10
C PHE A 378 16.02 -25.43 12.23
N ASP A 379 14.72 -25.67 12.06
CA ASP A 379 13.91 -26.37 13.06
C ASP A 379 14.23 -27.87 13.10
N GLY A 380 14.00 -28.50 14.26
CA GLY A 380 14.21 -29.93 14.47
C GLY A 380 15.63 -30.35 14.86
N ILE A 381 15.82 -31.67 14.92
CA ILE A 381 17.05 -32.33 15.36
C ILE A 381 17.64 -33.13 14.22
N ASP A 382 18.95 -33.01 14.03
CA ASP A 382 19.70 -33.83 13.10
C ASP A 382 19.89 -35.23 13.70
N THR A 383 19.29 -36.23 13.06
CA THR A 383 19.27 -37.61 13.60
C THR A 383 20.64 -38.30 13.63
N GLU A 384 21.62 -37.82 12.86
CA GLU A 384 22.95 -38.42 12.79
C GLU A 384 23.86 -37.92 13.92
N THR A 385 23.79 -36.62 14.22
CA THR A 385 24.63 -35.96 15.23
C THR A 385 23.95 -35.85 16.59
N GLY A 386 22.61 -35.88 16.64
CA GLY A 386 21.82 -35.63 17.84
C GLY A 386 21.77 -34.16 18.27
N LEU A 387 22.33 -33.25 17.47
CA LEU A 387 22.28 -31.80 17.67
C LEU A 387 21.01 -31.21 17.04
N THR A 388 20.60 -30.02 17.48
CA THR A 388 19.60 -29.26 16.72
C THR A 388 20.15 -28.92 15.33
N ASN A 389 19.26 -28.80 14.34
CA ASN A 389 19.67 -28.42 12.98
C ASN A 389 20.38 -27.06 12.97
N PHE A 390 20.01 -26.15 13.87
CA PHE A 390 20.67 -24.86 14.04
C PHE A 390 22.10 -24.99 14.59
N GLU A 391 22.32 -25.81 15.61
CA GLU A 391 23.68 -26.04 16.16
C GLU A 391 24.59 -26.71 15.13
N LYS A 392 24.06 -27.68 14.37
CA LYS A 392 24.80 -28.29 13.25
C LYS A 392 25.20 -27.22 12.23
N PHE A 393 24.23 -26.40 11.79
CA PHE A 393 24.50 -25.29 10.88
C PHE A 393 25.58 -24.34 11.42
N ARG A 394 25.47 -23.88 12.68
CA ARG A 394 26.51 -23.02 13.29
C ARG A 394 27.87 -23.71 13.29
N ASN A 395 27.94 -24.97 13.68
CA ASN A 395 29.19 -25.73 13.73
C ASN A 395 29.84 -25.93 12.36
N ASP A 396 29.09 -25.94 11.27
CA ASP A 396 29.64 -26.07 9.93
C ASP A 396 30.30 -24.77 9.44
N PHE A 397 29.85 -23.61 9.92
CA PHE A 397 30.31 -22.31 9.45
C PHE A 397 31.29 -21.61 10.38
N VAL A 398 31.22 -21.85 11.69
CA VAL A 398 32.04 -21.14 12.69
C VAL A 398 32.66 -22.07 13.72
N ASN A 399 33.78 -21.64 14.30
CA ASN A 399 34.31 -22.20 15.53
C ASN A 399 33.77 -21.40 16.70
N LEU A 400 33.15 -22.11 17.65
CA LEU A 400 32.65 -21.54 18.89
C LEU A 400 33.54 -21.99 20.05
N GLU A 401 33.73 -21.11 21.03
CA GLU A 401 34.29 -21.43 22.34
C GLU A 401 33.39 -20.75 23.37
N ASP A 402 32.87 -21.54 24.32
CA ASP A 402 31.83 -21.13 25.27
C ASP A 402 30.58 -20.50 24.61
N ASN A 403 30.15 -21.07 23.47
CA ASN A 403 29.06 -20.58 22.60
C ASN A 403 29.30 -19.22 21.91
N GLU A 404 30.45 -18.60 22.14
CA GLU A 404 30.82 -17.36 21.48
C GLU A 404 31.61 -17.62 20.19
N PHE A 405 31.37 -16.78 19.18
CA PHE A 405 32.13 -16.79 17.94
C PHE A 405 33.62 -16.53 18.21
N LYS A 406 34.50 -17.40 17.67
CA LYS A 406 35.96 -17.19 17.68
C LYS A 406 36.54 -17.00 16.29
N SER A 407 36.16 -17.82 15.34
CA SER A 407 36.65 -17.73 13.95
C SER A 407 35.70 -18.38 12.96
N SER A 408 35.73 -17.91 11.71
CA SER A 408 34.94 -18.49 10.62
C SER A 408 35.64 -19.72 10.03
N LYS A 409 34.89 -20.81 9.85
CA LYS A 409 35.28 -21.94 9.00
C LYS A 409 34.93 -21.69 7.55
N ARG A 410 33.78 -21.05 7.31
CA ARG A 410 33.23 -20.70 6.00
C ARG A 410 32.67 -19.28 6.08
N LEU A 411 32.75 -18.54 4.98
CA LEU A 411 32.22 -17.17 4.91
C LEU A 411 30.95 -17.17 4.07
N VAL A 412 29.82 -16.76 4.64
CA VAL A 412 28.57 -16.61 3.89
C VAL A 412 28.71 -15.42 2.95
N ASN A 413 28.56 -15.66 1.66
CA ASN A 413 28.59 -14.64 0.61
C ASN A 413 27.18 -14.13 0.32
N GLU A 414 26.22 -15.05 0.24
CA GLU A 414 24.81 -14.73 0.00
C GLU A 414 23.91 -15.83 0.58
N ALA A 415 22.77 -15.44 1.15
CA ALA A 415 21.74 -16.38 1.55
C ALA A 415 20.38 -15.93 1.03
N ASN A 416 19.60 -16.84 0.46
CA ASN A 416 18.30 -16.54 -0.14
C ASN A 416 17.24 -17.56 0.26
N LEU A 417 16.05 -17.08 0.61
CA LEU A 417 14.84 -17.88 0.64
C LEU A 417 14.18 -17.84 -0.74
N VAL A 418 13.82 -19.01 -1.26
CA VAL A 418 13.19 -19.14 -2.57
C VAL A 418 11.84 -19.82 -2.43
N PHE A 419 10.78 -19.11 -2.79
CA PHE A 419 9.40 -19.58 -2.76
C PHE A 419 8.87 -19.66 -4.19
N TYR A 420 8.39 -20.82 -4.62
CA TYR A 420 7.74 -20.96 -5.92
C TYR A 420 6.24 -20.76 -5.80
N VAL A 421 5.66 -20.07 -6.79
CA VAL A 421 4.20 -19.92 -6.91
C VAL A 421 3.59 -21.26 -7.35
N ASP A 422 2.51 -21.67 -6.70
CA ASP A 422 1.71 -22.84 -7.08
C ASP A 422 0.73 -22.45 -8.19
N ARG A 423 1.28 -22.31 -9.42
CA ARG A 423 0.50 -21.92 -10.61
C ARG A 423 -0.59 -22.92 -10.94
N ASP A 424 -0.33 -24.21 -10.78
CA ASP A 424 -1.35 -25.25 -10.99
C ASP A 424 -2.59 -24.98 -10.13
N GLN A 425 -2.42 -24.57 -8.87
CA GLN A 425 -3.54 -24.24 -7.99
C GLN A 425 -4.25 -22.95 -8.38
N LEU A 426 -3.50 -21.90 -8.75
CA LEU A 426 -4.07 -20.61 -9.14
C LEU A 426 -4.85 -20.72 -10.46
N ASP A 427 -4.32 -21.46 -11.44
CA ASP A 427 -5.00 -21.71 -12.71
C ASP A 427 -6.29 -22.50 -12.53
N LEU A 428 -6.30 -23.49 -11.62
CA LEU A 428 -7.51 -24.25 -11.26
C LEU A 428 -8.59 -23.35 -10.64
N LEU A 429 -8.19 -22.25 -9.99
CA LEU A 429 -9.09 -21.25 -9.41
C LEU A 429 -9.46 -20.14 -10.41
N ASN A 430 -8.94 -20.18 -11.64
CA ASN A 430 -9.09 -19.16 -12.68
C ASN A 430 -8.55 -17.79 -12.26
N GLU A 431 -7.46 -17.77 -11.52
CA GLU A 431 -6.84 -16.51 -11.06
C GLU A 431 -6.15 -15.77 -12.20
N ASP A 432 -6.41 -14.46 -12.32
CA ASP A 432 -5.70 -13.59 -13.25
C ASP A 432 -4.24 -13.37 -12.79
N ASN A 433 -3.28 -13.51 -13.69
CA ASN A 433 -1.86 -13.24 -13.44
C ASN A 433 -1.60 -11.81 -12.90
N LYS A 434 -2.45 -10.84 -13.27
CA LYS A 434 -2.37 -9.45 -12.81
C LYS A 434 -2.72 -9.27 -11.33
N ASN A 435 -3.50 -10.20 -10.78
CA ASN A 435 -3.90 -10.20 -9.37
C ASN A 435 -2.79 -10.69 -8.45
N GLU A 436 -1.81 -11.44 -8.97
CA GLU A 436 -0.69 -11.89 -8.16
C GLU A 436 0.03 -10.70 -7.48
N PRO A 437 0.33 -10.79 -6.16
CA PRO A 437 1.05 -9.75 -5.45
C PRO A 437 2.43 -9.54 -6.07
N ALA A 438 2.76 -8.31 -6.47
CA ALA A 438 4.09 -8.05 -7.03
C ALA A 438 5.21 -8.24 -5.99
N ARG A 439 4.90 -8.06 -4.70
CA ARG A 439 5.86 -8.03 -3.60
C ARG A 439 5.37 -8.86 -2.41
N LEU A 440 6.30 -9.59 -1.80
CA LEU A 440 6.15 -10.16 -0.47
C LEU A 440 7.07 -9.43 0.51
N TYR A 441 6.72 -9.48 1.79
CA TYR A 441 7.49 -8.91 2.88
C TYR A 441 7.84 -9.98 3.90
N LEU A 442 9.13 -10.07 4.23
CA LEU A 442 9.69 -11.02 5.19
C LEU A 442 10.19 -10.25 6.41
N TYR A 443 9.79 -10.69 7.60
CA TYR A 443 10.07 -9.97 8.85
C TYR A 443 10.30 -10.92 10.01
N ASP A 444 10.81 -10.37 11.11
CA ASP A 444 10.90 -11.07 12.39
C ASP A 444 9.50 -11.08 13.03
N ALA A 445 8.84 -12.25 13.02
CA ALA A 445 7.48 -12.39 13.53
C ALA A 445 7.41 -12.44 15.06
N VAL A 446 8.54 -12.61 15.75
CA VAL A 446 8.60 -12.64 17.21
C VAL A 446 8.75 -11.21 17.75
N ASN A 447 9.59 -10.41 17.09
CA ASN A 447 9.87 -9.04 17.51
C ASN A 447 9.07 -7.97 16.74
N ASN A 448 8.30 -8.37 15.71
CA ASN A 448 7.47 -7.50 14.89
C ASN A 448 8.28 -6.39 14.17
N THR A 449 9.46 -6.74 13.67
CA THR A 449 10.39 -5.79 13.04
C THR A 449 10.92 -6.25 11.68
N PRO A 450 11.30 -5.33 10.78
CA PRO A 450 12.04 -5.68 9.58
C PRO A 450 13.36 -6.40 9.92
N LEU A 451 13.78 -7.31 9.04
CA LEU A 451 15.10 -7.93 9.13
C LEU A 451 16.21 -6.91 8.88
N LEU A 452 17.43 -7.21 9.36
CA LEU A 452 18.58 -6.33 9.15
C LEU A 452 18.83 -6.06 7.65
N ASP A 453 18.61 -7.06 6.79
CA ASP A 453 18.72 -6.96 5.34
C ASP A 453 17.81 -5.86 4.75
N TYR A 454 16.62 -5.63 5.33
CA TYR A 454 15.73 -4.55 4.91
C TYR A 454 16.38 -3.17 5.06
N TYR A 455 17.07 -2.93 6.18
CA TYR A 455 17.72 -1.65 6.46
C TYR A 455 18.98 -1.44 5.63
N LEU A 456 19.71 -2.51 5.34
CA LEU A 456 20.94 -2.45 4.56
C LEU A 456 20.69 -2.32 3.06
N ASP A 457 19.50 -2.71 2.59
CA ASP A 457 19.08 -2.44 1.23
C ASP A 457 18.69 -0.95 1.06
N ALA A 458 19.66 -0.16 0.59
CA ALA A 458 19.50 1.27 0.37
C ALA A 458 18.65 1.64 -0.86
N THR A 459 18.12 0.66 -1.60
CA THR A 459 17.20 0.92 -2.72
C THR A 459 15.84 1.38 -2.18
N ASN A 460 15.69 2.66 -1.82
CA ASN A 460 14.39 3.23 -1.49
C ASN A 460 13.99 4.22 -2.60
N SER A 461 12.84 4.00 -3.21
CA SER A 461 12.36 4.74 -4.38
C SER A 461 10.92 5.22 -4.16
N SER A 462 10.57 6.33 -4.82
CA SER A 462 9.18 6.78 -4.93
C SER A 462 8.30 5.79 -5.70
N THR A 463 8.89 4.85 -6.43
CA THR A 463 8.21 3.71 -7.06
C THR A 463 8.39 2.46 -6.18
N PRO A 464 7.38 2.04 -5.40
CA PRO A 464 7.48 0.92 -4.46
C PRO A 464 7.99 -0.38 -5.10
N TYR A 465 7.58 -0.66 -6.34
CA TYR A 465 7.99 -1.85 -7.08
C TYR A 465 9.52 -1.99 -7.23
N LEU A 466 10.27 -0.88 -7.24
CA LEU A 466 11.73 -0.84 -7.37
C LEU A 466 12.45 -0.64 -6.03
N SER A 467 11.72 -0.60 -4.92
CA SER A 467 12.31 -0.41 -3.59
C SER A 467 12.67 -1.74 -2.96
N LYS A 468 13.73 -1.80 -2.15
CA LYS A 468 14.20 -2.96 -1.39
C LYS A 468 14.38 -4.21 -2.26
N VAL A 469 14.79 -4.05 -3.51
CA VAL A 469 14.77 -5.15 -4.51
C VAL A 469 15.88 -6.18 -4.29
N ASN A 470 16.93 -5.84 -3.55
CA ASN A 470 17.99 -6.80 -3.22
C ASN A 470 17.53 -7.73 -2.09
N HIS A 471 16.88 -7.18 -1.06
CA HIS A 471 16.33 -7.96 0.07
C HIS A 471 15.01 -8.65 -0.29
N LEU A 472 14.04 -7.88 -0.79
CA LEU A 472 12.67 -8.31 -1.04
C LEU A 472 12.40 -8.34 -2.55
N GLY A 473 13.08 -9.23 -3.28
CA GLY A 473 12.94 -9.32 -4.74
C GLY A 473 11.46 -9.41 -5.20
N PRO A 474 11.06 -8.71 -6.28
CA PRO A 474 9.71 -8.80 -6.81
C PRO A 474 9.41 -10.20 -7.37
N LEU A 475 8.12 -10.48 -7.60
CA LEU A 475 7.68 -11.68 -8.29
C LEU A 475 8.40 -11.82 -9.63
N GLN A 476 9.13 -12.92 -9.82
CA GLN A 476 9.69 -13.27 -11.12
C GLN A 476 8.59 -13.90 -11.98
N ARG A 477 8.45 -13.44 -13.21
CA ARG A 477 7.43 -13.92 -14.16
C ARG A 477 8.07 -14.65 -15.33
N VAL A 478 7.29 -15.47 -16.02
CA VAL A 478 7.75 -16.18 -17.21
C VAL A 478 8.27 -15.17 -18.25
N ASN A 479 9.48 -15.40 -18.75
CA ASN A 479 10.18 -14.53 -19.70
C ASN A 479 10.35 -13.06 -19.26
N ASP A 480 10.25 -12.77 -17.95
CA ASP A 480 10.30 -11.41 -17.39
C ASP A 480 9.21 -10.47 -17.96
N ASP A 481 8.09 -11.01 -18.45
CA ASP A 481 6.93 -10.23 -18.91
C ASP A 481 5.97 -9.96 -17.75
N ALA A 482 5.56 -8.71 -17.58
CA ALA A 482 4.68 -8.26 -16.50
C ALA A 482 3.28 -8.88 -16.53
N ASN A 483 2.84 -9.38 -17.69
CA ASN A 483 1.49 -9.96 -17.89
C ASN A 483 1.47 -11.50 -17.81
N GLU A 484 2.64 -12.13 -17.78
CA GLU A 484 2.77 -13.59 -17.75
C GLU A 484 2.73 -14.13 -16.32
N GLU A 485 2.56 -15.44 -16.19
CA GLU A 485 2.43 -16.13 -14.91
C GLU A 485 3.61 -15.91 -13.96
N GLY A 486 3.31 -15.77 -12.67
CA GLY A 486 4.29 -15.78 -11.60
C GLY A 486 5.02 -17.11 -11.46
N VAL A 487 6.34 -17.04 -11.26
CA VAL A 487 7.21 -18.22 -11.12
C VAL A 487 7.66 -18.40 -9.68
N LYS A 488 8.30 -17.37 -9.11
CA LYS A 488 8.89 -17.44 -7.76
C LYS A 488 9.21 -16.07 -7.18
N TYR A 489 9.38 -16.05 -5.86
CA TYR A 489 9.98 -14.96 -5.10
C TYR A 489 11.35 -15.40 -4.58
N LYS A 490 12.33 -14.49 -4.63
CA LYS A 490 13.68 -14.69 -4.08
C LYS A 490 13.97 -13.58 -3.08
N LEU A 491 14.12 -13.94 -1.81
CA LEU A 491 14.28 -13.00 -0.69
C LEU A 491 15.66 -13.21 -0.06
N LYS A 492 16.52 -12.19 -0.10
CA LYS A 492 17.91 -12.28 0.38
C LYS A 492 17.99 -11.99 1.87
N ILE A 493 18.54 -12.91 2.66
CA ILE A 493 18.63 -12.82 4.12
C ILE A 493 20.07 -12.99 4.63
N THR A 494 21.06 -12.57 3.82
CA THR A 494 22.48 -12.76 4.09
C THR A 494 22.89 -12.22 5.46
N GLU A 495 22.44 -11.03 5.83
CA GLU A 495 22.87 -10.37 7.07
C GLU A 495 22.13 -10.93 8.28
N HIS A 496 20.89 -11.37 8.12
CA HIS A 496 20.20 -12.19 9.11
C HIS A 496 20.99 -13.49 9.39
N ILE A 497 21.40 -14.24 8.36
CA ILE A 497 22.21 -15.46 8.54
C ILE A 497 23.57 -15.15 9.19
N ASN A 498 24.25 -14.08 8.76
CA ASN A 498 25.51 -13.64 9.38
C ASN A 498 25.34 -13.30 10.86
N ASN A 499 24.23 -12.67 11.27
CA ASN A 499 23.95 -12.39 12.68
C ASN A 499 23.80 -13.66 13.51
N LEU A 500 23.11 -14.68 12.98
CA LEU A 500 22.96 -15.98 13.64
C LEU A 500 24.32 -16.68 13.87
N LEU A 501 25.26 -16.49 12.95
CA LEU A 501 26.60 -17.11 13.03
C LEU A 501 27.59 -16.31 13.89
N LEU A 502 27.61 -14.98 13.75
CA LEU A 502 28.71 -14.13 14.21
C LEU A 502 28.37 -13.31 15.46
N ARG A 503 27.10 -13.06 15.75
CA ARG A 503 26.65 -12.10 16.78
C ARG A 503 25.75 -12.71 17.84
N ASP A 504 25.75 -14.04 17.94
CA ASP A 504 24.92 -14.83 18.87
C ASP A 504 23.43 -14.43 18.86
N SER A 505 22.92 -14.11 17.66
CA SER A 505 21.51 -13.78 17.48
C SER A 505 20.63 -15.02 17.66
N THR A 506 19.41 -14.81 18.16
CA THR A 506 18.42 -15.88 18.28
C THR A 506 17.87 -16.25 16.90
N ASN A 507 17.75 -17.55 16.62
CA ASN A 507 17.04 -18.07 15.44
C ASN A 507 15.53 -17.95 15.67
N VAL A 508 15.02 -16.74 15.43
CA VAL A 508 13.60 -16.39 15.55
C VAL A 508 12.80 -16.97 14.39
N GLU A 509 11.50 -17.15 14.61
CA GLU A 509 10.58 -17.47 13.53
C GLU A 509 10.35 -16.22 12.66
N LEU A 510 10.39 -16.42 11.34
CA LEU A 510 10.15 -15.37 10.37
C LEU A 510 8.69 -15.40 9.91
N GLY A 511 8.13 -14.22 9.66
CA GLY A 511 6.81 -14.07 9.04
C GLY A 511 6.97 -13.69 7.57
N LEU A 512 6.14 -14.27 6.70
CA LEU A 512 6.02 -13.90 5.29
C LEU A 512 4.59 -13.46 4.99
N ALA A 513 4.43 -12.27 4.41
CA ALA A 513 3.14 -11.70 4.09
C ALA A 513 3.13 -11.09 2.67
N VAL A 514 1.95 -10.97 2.06
CA VAL A 514 1.79 -10.10 0.88
C VAL A 514 2.04 -8.65 1.26
N SER A 515 2.54 -7.84 0.32
CA SER A 515 2.83 -6.43 0.58
C SER A 515 2.33 -5.55 -0.56
N LEU A 516 1.42 -4.61 -0.23
CA LEU A 516 1.03 -3.54 -1.14
C LEU A 516 2.22 -2.63 -1.48
N ASN A 517 3.00 -2.24 -0.47
CA ASN A 517 4.15 -1.35 -0.62
C ASN A 517 5.19 -1.66 0.47
N VAL A 518 6.38 -2.13 0.07
CA VAL A 518 7.42 -2.50 1.03
C VAL A 518 8.03 -1.31 1.78
N ASN A 519 7.84 -0.08 1.29
CA ASN A 519 8.38 1.13 1.93
C ASN A 519 7.62 1.50 3.20
N ILE A 520 6.32 1.19 3.27
CA ILE A 520 5.53 1.51 4.47
C ILE A 520 5.85 0.56 5.62
N GLU A 521 6.67 -0.47 5.41
CA GLU A 521 7.14 -1.33 6.51
C GLU A 521 8.33 -0.73 7.28
N ASP A 522 8.81 0.46 6.87
CA ASP A 522 9.77 1.23 7.67
C ASP A 522 9.07 1.76 8.92
N PRO A 523 9.55 1.42 10.14
CA PRO A 523 8.94 1.88 11.39
C PRO A 523 8.91 3.40 11.54
N SER A 524 9.76 4.16 10.82
CA SER A 524 9.71 5.62 10.80
C SER A 524 8.52 6.18 10.01
N ILE A 525 7.86 5.36 9.17
CA ILE A 525 6.71 5.75 8.35
C ILE A 525 5.41 5.26 8.99
N SER A 526 5.27 3.96 9.23
CA SER A 526 4.02 3.37 9.76
C SER A 526 3.99 3.21 11.28
N GLY A 527 5.10 3.49 11.97
CA GLY A 527 5.23 3.18 13.39
C GLY A 527 5.37 1.68 13.62
N SER A 528 4.33 1.06 14.18
CA SER A 528 4.31 -0.37 14.51
C SER A 528 3.46 -1.16 13.51
N GLN A 529 3.72 -2.46 13.46
CA GLN A 529 2.86 -3.41 12.75
C GLN A 529 1.42 -3.40 13.31
N SER A 530 0.47 -3.86 12.50
CA SER A 530 -0.95 -3.88 12.85
C SER A 530 -1.23 -5.03 13.82
N LYS A 531 -1.86 -4.75 14.96
CA LYS A 531 -2.23 -5.80 15.92
C LYS A 531 -3.27 -6.76 15.33
N VAL A 532 -3.21 -8.03 15.70
CA VAL A 532 -4.26 -9.02 15.39
C VAL A 532 -5.08 -9.29 16.66
N ARG A 533 -6.41 -9.25 16.56
CA ARG A 533 -7.31 -9.46 17.70
C ARG A 533 -7.52 -10.95 17.96
N THR A 534 -6.60 -11.53 18.71
CA THR A 534 -6.68 -12.94 19.08
C THR A 534 -7.55 -13.16 20.33
N LEU A 535 -8.20 -14.32 20.42
CA LEU A 535 -9.01 -14.69 21.59
C LEU A 535 -8.16 -14.94 22.85
N ASP A 536 -6.90 -15.33 22.68
CA ASP A 536 -5.95 -15.59 23.76
C ASP A 536 -5.15 -14.34 24.15
N ASN A 537 -5.39 -13.20 23.49
CA ASN A 537 -4.62 -11.96 23.62
C ASN A 537 -3.10 -12.15 23.40
N SER A 538 -2.72 -13.05 22.49
CA SER A 538 -1.35 -13.14 22.01
C SER A 538 -0.92 -11.85 21.28
N ASP A 539 0.35 -11.48 21.42
CA ASP A 539 0.96 -10.30 20.79
C ASP A 539 1.27 -10.50 19.29
N LEU A 540 0.33 -11.12 18.56
CA LEU A 540 0.44 -11.31 17.13
C LEU A 540 0.22 -9.98 16.41
N SER A 541 1.12 -9.65 15.49
CA SER A 541 0.96 -8.50 14.61
C SER A 541 1.29 -8.87 13.17
N VAL A 542 0.84 -8.03 12.25
CA VAL A 542 0.95 -8.24 10.81
C VAL A 542 1.42 -6.94 10.13
N PRO A 543 2.26 -7.04 9.08
CA PRO A 543 2.74 -5.88 8.32
C PRO A 543 1.60 -4.99 7.80
N THR A 544 1.77 -3.68 7.86
CA THR A 544 0.71 -2.71 7.53
C THR A 544 0.36 -2.75 6.04
N GLY A 545 1.34 -2.95 5.17
CA GLY A 545 1.12 -3.13 3.74
C GLY A 545 0.43 -4.45 3.39
N SER A 546 0.42 -5.42 4.29
CA SER A 546 -0.38 -6.64 4.13
C SER A 546 -1.85 -6.38 4.44
N VAL A 547 -2.14 -5.63 5.51
CA VAL A 547 -3.52 -5.24 5.89
C VAL A 547 -4.20 -4.42 4.81
N LEU A 548 -3.47 -3.51 4.15
CA LEU A 548 -4.00 -2.66 3.10
C LEU A 548 -4.21 -3.39 1.76
N SER A 549 -3.51 -4.50 1.52
CA SER A 549 -3.57 -5.23 0.27
C SER A 549 -4.81 -6.13 0.22
N PRO A 550 -5.61 -6.09 -0.85
CA PRO A 550 -6.69 -7.07 -1.02
C PRO A 550 -6.19 -8.38 -1.64
N ARG A 551 -4.95 -8.44 -2.14
CA ARG A 551 -4.44 -9.54 -2.98
C ARG A 551 -4.02 -10.77 -2.17
N GLY A 552 -4.02 -11.92 -2.83
CA GLY A 552 -3.49 -13.18 -2.32
C GLY A 552 -2.66 -13.96 -3.33
N THR A 553 -1.91 -14.95 -2.86
CA THR A 553 -1.19 -15.93 -3.70
C THR A 553 -1.05 -17.26 -2.96
N ILE A 554 -0.71 -18.31 -3.71
CA ILE A 554 -0.48 -19.66 -3.16
C ILE A 554 0.94 -20.07 -3.55
N LEU A 555 1.72 -20.49 -2.56
CA LEU A 555 3.11 -20.91 -2.74
C LEU A 555 3.27 -22.40 -2.43
N HIS A 556 4.25 -23.05 -3.05
CA HIS A 556 4.64 -24.39 -2.65
C HIS A 556 5.36 -24.37 -1.29
N GLY A 557 4.89 -25.22 -0.36
CA GLY A 557 5.50 -25.40 0.95
C GLY A 557 6.58 -26.48 0.99
N ASN A 558 7.12 -26.75 2.17
CA ASN A 558 8.20 -27.73 2.34
C ASN A 558 7.77 -29.18 2.14
N ASN A 559 6.47 -29.49 2.30
CA ASN A 559 5.90 -30.81 2.07
C ASN A 559 5.20 -30.95 0.71
N THR A 560 5.50 -30.07 -0.26
CA THR A 560 4.97 -30.20 -1.62
C THR A 560 5.36 -31.53 -2.26
N THR A 561 4.48 -32.06 -3.11
CA THR A 561 4.73 -33.27 -3.91
C THR A 561 5.64 -33.00 -5.10
N ASP A 562 5.76 -31.75 -5.54
CA ASP A 562 6.73 -31.33 -6.56
C ASP A 562 8.05 -30.91 -5.90
N GLU A 563 9.00 -31.84 -5.85
CA GLU A 563 10.29 -31.60 -5.20
C GLU A 563 11.11 -30.48 -5.84
N THR A 564 10.86 -30.15 -7.12
CA THR A 564 11.59 -29.08 -7.83
C THR A 564 11.10 -27.68 -7.46
N LYS A 565 9.92 -27.59 -6.85
CA LYS A 565 9.27 -26.35 -6.42
C LYS A 565 9.25 -26.18 -4.89
N ARG A 566 9.77 -27.17 -4.16
CA ARG A 566 9.86 -27.13 -2.70
C ARG A 566 10.60 -25.87 -2.25
N VAL A 567 10.07 -25.19 -1.24
CA VAL A 567 10.73 -24.03 -0.63
C VAL A 567 12.07 -24.44 0.01
N TYR A 568 13.08 -23.58 -0.11
CA TYR A 568 14.41 -23.81 0.47
C TYR A 568 15.13 -22.51 0.84
N LEU A 569 16.11 -22.66 1.72
CA LEU A 569 17.16 -21.67 1.97
C LEU A 569 18.43 -22.07 1.19
N GLU A 570 18.87 -21.20 0.29
CA GLU A 570 20.10 -21.37 -0.48
C GLU A 570 21.20 -20.48 0.10
N ILE A 571 22.34 -21.07 0.48
CA ILE A 571 23.49 -20.33 1.01
C ILE A 571 24.70 -20.53 0.10
N TYR A 572 25.19 -19.44 -0.47
CA TYR A 572 26.48 -19.34 -1.14
C TYR A 572 27.55 -18.96 -0.13
N TYR A 573 28.65 -19.70 -0.08
CA TYR A 573 29.73 -19.45 0.86
C TYR A 573 31.11 -19.73 0.28
N THR A 574 32.11 -19.05 0.84
CA THR A 574 33.51 -19.26 0.54
C THR A 574 34.12 -20.22 1.56
N ASP A 575 34.76 -21.28 1.07
CA ASP A 575 35.52 -22.24 1.87
C ASP A 575 37.03 -21.90 1.80
N PRO A 576 37.67 -21.42 2.90
CA PRO A 576 39.08 -21.02 2.91
C PRO A 576 40.08 -22.17 2.89
N ASN A 577 39.64 -23.40 3.19
CA ASN A 577 40.52 -24.53 3.53
C ASN A 577 40.36 -25.70 2.55
N ASN A 578 40.31 -25.43 1.24
CA ASN A 578 40.44 -26.50 0.26
C ASN A 578 41.86 -27.11 0.30
#